data_AF-A0A380EKP8-F1
#
_entry.id   AF-A0A380EKP8-F1
#
_cell.length_a   1.000
_cell.length_b   1.000
_cell.length_c   1.000
_cell.angle_alpha   90.00
_cell.angle_beta   90.00
_cell.angle_gamma   90.00
#
_symmetry.space_group_name_H-M   'P 1'
#
loop_
_entity.id
_entity.type
_entity.pdbx_description
1 polymer ?
#
loop_
_entity_poly.entity_id
_entity_poly.type
_entity_poly.pdbx_seq_one_letter_code
_entity_poly.pdbx_strand_id
1 'polypeptide(L)'
;MHKPIAIYSQFGQKPPVDAYLKVIAVLLIAAVVSLFVLVQIFIGITNVMKRAMSHEKVKFTDLFIAFKKGNYLKSVLIGLVSIAMIIVLSLLTSLLYKLFSPVSEMIMNSVQSSYADSTHLIGIAITTQSIIIIVVLLIKAIITWLLLIPIFNFMTSFVESTNDKVKTHLANGFKAMKNGQKHFSNFSLEYYY
;
A
#
# COMPACT_ATOMS: atom_id res chain seq x y z
N MET A 1 10.64 -25.53 -21.22
CA MET A 1 11.34 -24.28 -20.85
C MET A 1 10.30 -23.15 -20.85
N HIS A 2 9.85 -22.70 -19.67
CA HIS A 2 8.78 -21.70 -19.56
C HIS A 2 9.36 -20.29 -19.75
N LYS A 3 9.05 -19.64 -20.87
CA LYS A 3 9.41 -18.22 -21.10
C LYS A 3 8.44 -17.31 -20.33
N PRO A 4 8.91 -16.40 -19.45
CA PRO A 4 8.04 -15.41 -18.81
C PRO A 4 7.40 -14.48 -19.84
N ILE A 5 6.22 -13.94 -19.52
CA ILE A 5 5.43 -13.05 -20.39
C ILE A 5 6.26 -11.89 -20.95
N ALA A 6 7.19 -11.36 -20.15
CA ALA A 6 8.11 -10.29 -20.53
C ALA A 6 9.01 -10.63 -21.74
N ILE A 7 9.35 -11.91 -21.94
CA ILE A 7 10.19 -12.35 -23.06
C ILE A 7 9.38 -12.32 -24.37
N TYR A 8 8.09 -12.68 -24.34
CA TYR A 8 7.25 -12.60 -25.54
C TYR A 8 7.08 -11.14 -26.00
N SER A 9 6.88 -10.21 -25.06
CA SER A 9 6.79 -8.78 -25.38
C SER A 9 8.11 -8.19 -25.93
N GLN A 10 9.26 -8.69 -25.48
CA GLN A 10 10.58 -8.28 -26.02
C GLN A 10 10.80 -8.70 -27.47
N PHE A 11 10.11 -9.75 -27.93
CA PHE A 11 10.21 -10.24 -29.32
C PHE A 11 9.00 -9.84 -30.17
N GLY A 12 8.15 -8.92 -29.70
CA GLY A 12 6.93 -8.50 -30.42
C GLY A 12 5.90 -9.62 -30.59
N GLN A 13 6.03 -10.71 -29.83
CA GLN A 13 5.13 -11.86 -29.88
C GLN A 13 4.03 -11.70 -28.85
N LYS A 14 2.78 -12.03 -29.23
CA LYS A 14 1.71 -12.18 -28.25
C LYS A 14 2.01 -13.40 -27.38
N PRO A 15 2.02 -13.28 -26.05
CA PRO A 15 2.18 -14.43 -25.18
C PRO A 15 1.06 -15.44 -25.45
N PRO A 16 1.35 -16.75 -25.41
CA PRO A 16 0.31 -17.76 -25.55
C PRO A 16 -0.69 -17.66 -24.38
N VAL A 17 -1.96 -17.98 -24.63
CA VAL A 17 -3.06 -17.82 -23.66
C VAL A 17 -2.78 -18.56 -22.34
N ASP A 18 -2.09 -19.69 -22.40
CA ASP A 18 -1.69 -20.49 -21.23
C ASP A 18 -0.72 -19.75 -20.29
N ALA A 19 0.09 -18.81 -20.82
CA ALA A 19 0.98 -17.97 -20.02
C ALA A 19 0.18 -17.00 -19.14
N TYR A 20 -0.92 -16.44 -19.66
CA TYR A 20 -1.81 -15.57 -18.89
C TYR A 20 -2.55 -16.34 -17.80
N LEU A 21 -3.04 -17.55 -18.10
CA LEU A 21 -3.69 -18.41 -17.10
C LEU A 21 -2.77 -18.72 -15.92
N LYS A 22 -1.49 -19.00 -16.17
CA LYS A 22 -0.49 -19.26 -15.12
C LYS A 22 -0.24 -18.04 -14.24
N VAL A 23 -0.15 -16.85 -14.84
CA VAL A 23 0.01 -15.61 -14.06
C VAL A 23 -1.22 -15.31 -13.22
N ILE A 24 -2.43 -15.49 -13.78
CA ILE A 24 -3.67 -15.33 -13.03
C ILE A 24 -3.73 -16.31 -11.85
N ALA A 25 -3.37 -17.58 -12.07
CA ALA A 25 -3.35 -18.59 -11.01
C ALA A 25 -2.39 -18.21 -9.87
N VAL A 26 -1.17 -17.76 -10.20
CA VAL A 26 -0.20 -17.29 -9.20
C VAL A 26 -0.72 -16.07 -8.43
N LEU A 27 -1.33 -15.11 -9.10
CA LEU A 27 -1.93 -13.94 -8.46
C LEU A 27 -3.09 -14.31 -7.52
N LEU A 28 -3.92 -15.27 -7.91
CA LEU A 28 -5.00 -15.78 -7.07
C LEU A 28 -4.45 -16.49 -5.82
N ILE A 29 -3.44 -17.34 -5.97
CA ILE A 29 -2.79 -18.01 -4.83
C ILE A 29 -2.17 -16.96 -3.89
N ALA A 30 -1.46 -15.97 -4.44
CA ALA A 30 -0.88 -14.89 -3.65
C ALA A 30 -1.95 -14.09 -2.90
N ALA A 31 -3.08 -13.79 -3.54
CA ALA A 31 -4.20 -13.08 -2.90
C ALA A 31 -4.83 -13.90 -1.76
N VAL A 32 -5.05 -15.21 -1.98
CA VAL A 32 -5.56 -16.13 -0.95
C VAL A 32 -4.59 -16.21 0.22
N VAL A 33 -3.30 -16.46 -0.02
CA VAL A 33 -2.28 -16.51 1.04
C VAL A 33 -2.19 -15.17 1.78
N SER A 34 -2.25 -14.05 1.06
CA SER A 34 -2.24 -12.73 1.67
C SER A 34 -3.42 -12.53 2.61
N LEU A 35 -4.62 -12.89 2.17
CA LEU A 35 -5.84 -12.72 2.97
C LEU A 35 -5.89 -13.64 4.19
N PHE A 36 -5.61 -14.93 4.00
CA PHE A 36 -5.80 -15.95 5.03
C PHE A 36 -4.61 -16.13 5.97
N VAL A 37 -3.42 -15.63 5.59
CA VAL A 37 -2.19 -15.75 6.39
C VAL A 37 -1.54 -14.40 6.64
N LEU A 38 -1.11 -13.66 5.61
CA LEU A 38 -0.26 -12.48 5.80
C LEU A 38 -0.95 -11.35 6.57
N VAL A 39 -2.20 -11.04 6.24
CA VAL A 39 -3.00 -10.05 6.98
C VAL A 39 -3.17 -10.45 8.45
N GLN A 40 -3.33 -11.75 8.70
CA GLN A 40 -3.54 -12.28 10.05
C GLN A 40 -2.27 -12.12 10.90
N ILE A 41 -1.11 -12.41 10.31
CA ILE A 41 0.20 -12.15 10.92
C ILE A 41 0.40 -10.66 11.14
N PHE A 42 0.02 -9.81 10.19
CA PHE A 42 0.15 -8.37 10.35
C PHE A 42 -0.68 -7.82 11.51
N ILE A 43 -1.93 -8.28 11.67
CA ILE A 43 -2.76 -7.98 12.85
C ILE A 43 -2.07 -8.47 14.13
N GLY A 44 -1.45 -9.64 14.09
CA GLY A 44 -0.62 -10.15 15.19
C GLY A 44 0.54 -9.23 15.56
N ILE A 45 1.25 -8.70 14.55
CA ILE A 45 2.32 -7.72 14.73
C ILE A 45 1.77 -6.44 15.37
N THR A 46 0.60 -5.95 14.92
CA THR A 46 -0.08 -4.80 15.54
C THR A 46 -0.38 -5.04 17.02
N ASN A 47 -0.85 -6.24 17.38
CA ASN A 47 -1.10 -6.61 18.78
C ASN A 47 0.18 -6.65 19.61
N VAL A 48 1.26 -7.24 19.07
CA VAL A 48 2.57 -7.28 19.73
C VAL A 48 3.11 -5.87 19.96
N MET A 49 3.06 -4.99 18.95
CA MET A 49 3.50 -3.61 19.06
C MET A 49 2.70 -2.86 20.13
N LYS A 50 1.36 -3.00 20.13
CA LYS A 50 0.50 -2.39 21.13
C LYS A 50 0.90 -2.83 22.55
N ARG A 51 1.03 -4.13 22.77
CA ARG A 51 1.42 -4.69 24.08
C ARG A 51 2.78 -4.20 24.53
N ALA A 52 3.76 -4.15 23.62
CA ALA A 52 5.09 -3.63 23.90
C ALA A 52 5.05 -2.15 24.32
N MET A 53 4.30 -1.31 23.58
CA MET A 53 4.13 0.12 23.91
C MET A 53 3.41 0.34 25.24
N SER A 54 2.45 -0.54 25.58
CA SER A 54 1.74 -0.51 26.87
C SER A 54 2.53 -1.13 28.02
N HIS A 55 3.82 -1.49 27.82
CA HIS A 55 4.67 -2.15 28.82
C HIS A 55 4.08 -3.48 29.34
N GLU A 56 3.21 -4.13 28.55
CA GLU A 56 2.70 -5.46 28.84
C GLU A 56 3.72 -6.53 28.46
N LYS A 57 3.70 -7.66 29.18
CA LYS A 57 4.55 -8.81 28.83
C LYS A 57 4.12 -9.40 27.48
N VAL A 58 4.98 -9.25 26.47
CA VAL A 58 4.80 -9.80 25.12
C VAL A 58 5.13 -11.29 25.10
N LYS A 59 4.27 -12.09 24.46
CA LYS A 59 4.50 -13.52 24.19
C LYS A 59 4.47 -13.78 22.69
N PHE A 60 5.19 -14.79 22.23
CA PHE A 60 5.13 -15.21 20.81
C PHE A 60 3.70 -15.56 20.36
N THR A 61 2.88 -16.11 21.25
CA THR A 61 1.46 -16.42 20.98
C THR A 61 0.59 -15.18 20.71
N ASP A 62 1.06 -13.98 21.05
CA ASP A 62 0.35 -12.73 20.76
C ASP A 62 0.34 -12.40 19.27
N LEU A 63 1.29 -12.94 18.48
CA LEU A 63 1.29 -12.88 17.01
C LEU A 63 0.11 -13.65 16.40
N PHE A 64 -0.43 -14.63 17.12
CA PHE A 64 -1.47 -15.52 16.60
C PHE A 64 -2.87 -15.13 17.07
N ILE A 65 -3.06 -13.92 17.60
CA ILE A 65 -4.36 -13.44 18.11
C ILE A 65 -5.48 -13.50 17.06
N ALA A 66 -5.15 -13.21 15.80
CA ALA A 66 -6.09 -13.26 14.68
C ALA A 66 -6.50 -14.70 14.33
N PHE A 67 -5.63 -15.69 14.55
CA PHE A 67 -5.93 -17.10 14.27
C PHE A 67 -6.82 -17.76 15.33
N LYS A 68 -7.09 -17.08 16.45
CA LYS A 68 -7.97 -17.62 17.51
C LYS A 68 -9.41 -17.73 17.01
N LYS A 69 -10.11 -18.76 17.49
CA LYS A 69 -11.54 -18.97 17.24
C LYS A 69 -12.34 -17.73 17.63
N GLY A 70 -13.28 -17.32 16.77
CA GLY A 70 -14.09 -16.10 16.94
C GLY A 70 -13.43 -14.82 16.41
N ASN A 71 -12.10 -14.76 16.36
CA ASN A 71 -11.34 -13.64 15.81
C ASN A 71 -11.05 -13.81 14.32
N TYR A 72 -10.74 -15.04 13.89
CA TYR A 72 -10.28 -15.31 12.53
C TYR A 72 -11.22 -14.82 11.43
N LEU A 73 -12.52 -15.09 11.55
CA LEU A 73 -13.48 -14.63 10.55
C LEU A 73 -13.59 -13.09 10.54
N LYS A 74 -13.53 -12.45 11.71
CA LYS A 74 -13.57 -10.99 11.82
C LYS A 74 -12.33 -10.36 11.18
N SER A 75 -11.15 -10.91 11.44
CA SER A 75 -9.90 -10.42 10.89
C SER A 75 -9.77 -10.68 9.38
N VAL A 76 -10.32 -11.79 8.87
CA VAL A 76 -10.46 -12.01 7.41
C VAL A 76 -11.36 -10.95 6.78
N LEU A 77 -12.50 -10.60 7.39
CA LEU A 77 -13.38 -9.55 6.88
C LEU A 77 -12.72 -8.17 6.89
N ILE A 78 -11.97 -7.83 7.94
CA ILE A 78 -11.13 -6.62 7.97
C ILE A 78 -10.09 -6.68 6.84
N GLY A 79 -9.44 -7.83 6.66
CA GLY A 79 -8.48 -8.06 5.60
C GLY A 79 -9.03 -7.85 4.20
N LEU A 80 -10.27 -8.29 3.92
CA LEU A 80 -10.94 -8.05 2.65
C LEU A 80 -11.09 -6.55 2.35
N VAL A 81 -11.52 -5.76 3.34
CA VAL A 81 -11.64 -4.31 3.19
C VAL A 81 -10.27 -3.67 2.97
N SER A 82 -9.24 -4.10 3.71
CA SER A 82 -7.87 -3.62 3.51
C SER A 82 -7.35 -3.94 2.11
N ILE A 83 -7.56 -5.16 1.60
CA ILE A 83 -7.18 -5.54 0.23
C ILE A 83 -7.94 -4.68 -0.78
N ALA A 84 -9.24 -4.43 -0.58
CA ALA A 84 -9.99 -3.53 -1.45
C ALA A 84 -9.38 -2.11 -1.47
N MET A 85 -8.93 -1.59 -0.33
CA MET A 85 -8.22 -0.30 -0.27
C MET A 85 -6.87 -0.32 -1.00
N ILE A 86 -6.12 -1.42 -0.93
CA ILE A 86 -4.87 -1.59 -1.71
C ILE A 86 -5.15 -1.66 -3.22
N ILE A 87 -6.26 -2.28 -3.63
CA ILE A 87 -6.70 -2.27 -5.03
C ILE A 87 -7.03 -0.83 -5.47
N VAL A 88 -7.77 -0.08 -4.65
CA VAL A 88 -8.04 1.35 -4.91
C VAL A 88 -6.75 2.17 -5.01
N LEU A 89 -5.77 1.93 -4.12
CA LEU A 89 -4.46 2.57 -4.18
C LEU A 89 -3.73 2.29 -5.51
N SER A 90 -3.80 1.04 -5.98
CA SER A 90 -3.19 0.63 -7.24
C SER A 90 -3.85 1.31 -8.45
N LEU A 91 -5.18 1.45 -8.42
CA LEU A 91 -5.94 2.17 -9.45
C LEU A 91 -5.60 3.67 -9.44
N LEU A 92 -5.57 4.32 -8.26
CA LEU A 92 -5.19 5.73 -8.15
C LEU A 92 -3.75 5.99 -8.58
N THR A 93 -2.83 5.09 -8.26
CA THR A 93 -1.44 5.17 -8.71
C THR A 93 -1.36 5.06 -10.24
N SER A 94 -2.11 4.13 -10.83
CA SER A 94 -2.16 3.98 -12.29
C SER A 94 -2.77 5.22 -12.96
N LEU A 95 -3.81 5.80 -12.36
CA LEU A 95 -4.42 7.04 -12.82
C LEU A 95 -3.45 8.21 -12.72
N LEU A 96 -2.70 8.33 -11.62
CA LEU A 96 -1.66 9.36 -11.44
C LEU A 96 -0.65 9.32 -12.60
N TYR A 97 -0.10 8.16 -12.91
CA TYR A 97 0.86 8.03 -14.02
C TYR A 97 0.23 8.37 -15.37
N LYS A 98 -1.01 7.94 -15.62
CA LYS A 98 -1.74 8.29 -16.86
C LYS A 98 -1.97 9.79 -17.01
N LEU A 99 -2.26 10.49 -15.92
CA LEU A 99 -2.47 11.94 -15.94
C LEU A 99 -1.15 12.73 -16.08
N PHE A 100 -0.06 12.23 -15.50
CA PHE A 100 1.24 12.90 -15.53
C PHE A 100 2.09 12.59 -16.76
N SER A 101 1.87 11.46 -17.45
CA SER A 101 2.67 11.09 -18.65
C SER A 101 2.63 12.18 -19.72
N PRO A 102 1.45 12.68 -20.17
CA PRO A 102 1.40 13.69 -21.24
C PRO A 102 2.05 15.00 -20.84
N VAL A 103 1.89 15.41 -19.57
CA VAL A 103 2.52 16.63 -19.03
C VAL A 103 4.04 16.48 -19.00
N SER A 104 4.53 15.31 -18.58
CA SER A 104 5.95 15.00 -18.53
C SER A 104 6.57 15.00 -19.94
N GLU A 105 5.90 14.38 -20.90
CA GLU A 105 6.31 14.37 -22.31
C GLU A 105 6.35 15.78 -22.89
N MET A 106 5.32 16.60 -22.63
CA MET A 106 5.27 17.99 -23.07
C MET A 106 6.46 18.79 -22.52
N ILE A 107 6.73 18.71 -21.21
CA ILE A 107 7.87 19.40 -20.58
C ILE A 107 9.19 18.94 -21.19
N MET A 108 9.38 17.62 -21.36
CA MET A 108 10.62 17.08 -21.91
C MET A 108 10.83 17.49 -23.37
N ASN A 109 9.77 17.50 -24.18
CA ASN A 109 9.84 17.97 -25.56
C ASN A 109 10.20 19.46 -25.62
N SER A 110 9.62 20.29 -24.75
CA SER A 110 9.98 21.71 -24.64
C SER A 110 11.45 21.89 -24.24
N VAL A 111 11.94 21.16 -23.24
CA VAL A 111 13.34 21.23 -22.81
C VAL A 111 14.28 20.82 -23.94
N GLN A 112 13.99 19.72 -24.63
CA GLN A 112 14.81 19.28 -25.76
C GLN A 112 14.83 20.29 -26.90
N SER A 113 13.69 20.90 -27.21
CA SER A 113 13.60 21.93 -28.26
C SER A 113 14.32 23.22 -27.87
N SER A 114 14.21 23.68 -26.61
CA SER A 114 14.79 24.94 -26.16
C SER A 114 16.32 24.89 -25.99
N TYR A 115 16.88 23.69 -25.79
CA TYR A 115 18.30 23.49 -25.55
C TYR A 115 18.96 22.58 -26.60
N ALA A 116 18.38 22.47 -27.80
CA ALA A 116 18.83 21.55 -28.85
C ALA A 116 20.32 21.73 -29.20
N ASP A 117 20.80 22.97 -29.23
CA ASP A 117 22.20 23.30 -29.59
C ASP A 117 23.13 23.39 -28.37
N SER A 118 22.64 23.07 -27.17
CA SER A 118 23.45 23.14 -25.94
C SER A 118 24.36 21.93 -25.79
N THR A 119 25.64 22.16 -25.49
CA THR A 119 26.58 21.10 -25.08
C THR A 119 26.18 20.40 -23.77
N HIS A 120 25.27 21.00 -22.99
CA HIS A 120 24.78 20.49 -21.72
C HIS A 120 23.39 19.85 -21.80
N LEU A 121 22.82 19.66 -23.00
CA LEU A 121 21.45 19.16 -23.21
C LEU A 121 21.14 17.90 -22.38
N ILE A 122 22.04 16.91 -22.38
CA ILE A 122 21.85 15.65 -21.65
C ILE A 122 21.72 15.91 -20.14
N GLY A 123 22.60 16.76 -19.58
CA GLY A 123 22.57 17.10 -18.16
C GLY A 123 21.29 17.84 -17.77
N ILE A 124 20.84 18.76 -18.63
CA ILE A 124 19.58 19.49 -18.45
C ILE A 124 18.39 18.52 -18.48
N ALA A 125 18.31 17.65 -19.49
CA ALA A 125 17.24 16.68 -19.64
C ALA A 125 17.14 15.71 -18.45
N ILE A 126 18.28 15.18 -17.97
CA ILE A 126 18.31 14.31 -16.78
C ILE A 126 17.84 15.06 -15.54
N THR A 127 18.29 16.30 -15.36
CA THR A 127 17.89 17.14 -14.22
C THR A 127 16.38 17.39 -14.24
N THR A 128 15.83 17.79 -15.39
CA THR A 128 14.38 17.99 -15.55
C THR A 128 13.59 16.71 -15.29
N GLN A 129 13.99 15.59 -15.88
CA GLN A 129 13.34 14.30 -15.66
C GLN A 129 13.36 13.88 -14.19
N SER A 130 14.45 14.15 -13.47
CA SER A 130 14.57 13.86 -12.04
C SER A 130 13.60 14.70 -11.21
N ILE A 131 13.46 15.99 -11.52
CA ILE A 131 12.49 16.88 -10.87
C ILE A 131 11.06 16.35 -11.09
N ILE A 132 10.71 15.99 -12.33
CA ILE A 132 9.39 15.42 -12.67
C ILE A 132 9.13 14.16 -11.84
N ILE A 133 10.09 13.22 -11.78
CA ILE A 133 9.97 11.98 -11.01
C ILE A 133 9.74 12.28 -9.52
N ILE A 134 10.50 13.21 -8.94
CA ILE A 134 10.36 13.60 -7.53
C ILE A 134 8.94 14.11 -7.25
N VAL A 135 8.42 15.01 -8.11
CA VAL A 135 7.05 15.55 -7.96
C VAL A 135 6.01 14.42 -7.99
N VAL A 136 6.10 13.51 -8.96
CA VAL A 136 5.17 12.37 -9.07
C VAL A 136 5.26 11.45 -7.85
N LEU A 137 6.47 11.19 -7.36
CA LEU A 137 6.68 10.35 -6.17
C LEU A 137 6.11 10.99 -4.89
N LEU A 138 6.22 12.31 -4.73
CA LEU A 138 5.62 13.04 -3.61
C LEU A 138 4.09 12.92 -3.61
N ILE A 139 3.45 13.12 -4.76
CA ILE A 139 2.00 12.99 -4.89
C ILE A 139 1.57 11.54 -4.61
N LYS A 140 2.28 10.56 -5.17
CA LYS A 140 2.04 9.14 -4.91
C LYS A 140 2.16 8.81 -3.41
N ALA A 141 3.16 9.36 -2.72
CA ALA A 141 3.35 9.14 -1.29
C ALA A 141 2.15 9.66 -0.47
N ILE A 142 1.63 10.85 -0.80
CA ILE A 142 0.43 11.40 -0.15
C ILE A 142 -0.77 10.47 -0.35
N ILE A 143 -1.05 10.05 -1.59
CA ILE A 143 -2.16 9.12 -1.90
C ILE A 143 -1.99 7.79 -1.15
N THR A 144 -0.76 7.29 -1.08
CA THR A 144 -0.43 6.03 -0.39
C THR A 144 -0.75 6.13 1.10
N TRP A 145 -0.28 7.17 1.78
CA TRP A 145 -0.54 7.36 3.21
C TRP A 145 -2.03 7.58 3.50
N LEU A 146 -2.75 8.32 2.65
CA LEU A 146 -4.20 8.52 2.80
C LEU A 146 -4.98 7.20 2.82
N LEU A 147 -4.54 6.19 2.08
CA LEU A 147 -5.20 4.88 2.04
C LEU A 147 -4.63 3.85 3.04
N LEU A 148 -3.35 3.97 3.41
CA LEU A 148 -2.77 3.06 4.41
C LEU A 148 -3.20 3.39 5.83
N ILE A 149 -3.38 4.67 6.19
CA ILE A 149 -3.77 5.07 7.55
C ILE A 149 -5.05 4.35 8.04
N PRO A 150 -6.16 4.29 7.26
CA PRO A 150 -7.35 3.53 7.65
C PRO A 150 -7.08 2.05 7.87
N ILE A 151 -6.26 1.42 7.03
CA ILE A 151 -5.90 0.01 7.14
C ILE A 151 -5.26 -0.27 8.49
N PHE A 152 -4.25 0.53 8.86
CA PHE A 152 -3.62 0.44 10.18
C PHE A 152 -4.63 0.64 11.30
N ASN A 153 -5.50 1.66 11.19
CA ASN A 153 -6.48 1.94 12.23
C ASN A 153 -7.54 0.84 12.38
N PHE A 154 -7.94 0.15 11.31
CA PHE A 154 -8.83 -1.01 11.40
C PHE A 154 -8.19 -2.11 12.25
N MET A 155 -6.92 -2.38 12.00
CA MET A 155 -6.16 -3.43 12.65
C MET A 155 -5.87 -3.07 14.12
N THR A 156 -5.48 -1.82 14.39
CA THR A 156 -5.29 -1.30 15.74
C THR A 156 -6.59 -1.37 16.56
N SER A 157 -7.70 -0.87 16.01
CA SER A 157 -9.00 -0.94 16.69
C SER A 157 -9.44 -2.39 16.95
N PHE A 158 -9.12 -3.32 16.05
CA PHE A 158 -9.43 -4.73 16.24
C PHE A 158 -8.63 -5.37 17.38
N VAL A 159 -7.32 -5.09 17.47
CA VAL A 159 -6.48 -5.62 18.56
C VAL A 159 -6.76 -4.94 19.90
N GLU A 160 -7.35 -3.75 19.89
CA GLU A 160 -7.86 -3.08 21.09
C GLU A 160 -9.08 -3.78 21.69
N SER A 161 -10.01 -4.22 20.84
CA SER A 161 -11.25 -4.87 21.29
C SER A 161 -11.71 -5.92 20.28
N THR A 162 -11.19 -7.14 20.43
CA THR A 162 -11.57 -8.27 19.55
C THR A 162 -13.04 -8.69 19.69
N ASN A 163 -13.71 -8.25 20.75
CA ASN A 163 -15.12 -8.55 21.02
C ASN A 163 -16.07 -7.75 20.14
N ASP A 164 -15.66 -6.59 19.65
CA ASP A 164 -16.50 -5.71 18.84
C ASP A 164 -16.84 -6.30 17.47
N LYS A 165 -17.84 -5.70 16.83
CA LYS A 165 -18.27 -6.06 15.47
C LYS A 165 -17.30 -5.46 14.46
N VAL A 166 -17.05 -6.18 13.35
CA VAL A 166 -16.19 -5.72 12.24
C VAL A 166 -16.52 -4.30 11.79
N LYS A 167 -17.82 -3.97 11.65
CA LYS A 167 -18.28 -2.63 11.26
C LYS A 167 -17.80 -1.52 12.20
N THR A 168 -17.63 -1.80 13.49
CA THR A 168 -17.14 -0.84 14.47
C THR A 168 -15.68 -0.50 14.17
N HIS A 169 -14.84 -1.51 13.92
CA HIS A 169 -13.43 -1.30 13.57
C HIS A 169 -13.27 -0.54 12.26
N LEU A 170 -14.07 -0.89 11.24
CA LEU A 170 -14.08 -0.17 9.96
C LEU A 170 -14.50 1.29 10.15
N ALA A 171 -15.57 1.55 10.90
CA ALA A 171 -16.00 2.91 11.20
C ALA A 171 -14.93 3.70 11.96
N ASN A 172 -14.26 3.08 12.94
CA ASN A 172 -13.20 3.70 13.71
C ASN A 172 -12.00 4.07 12.83
N GLY A 173 -11.60 3.22 11.89
CA GLY A 173 -10.46 3.54 11.03
C GLY A 173 -10.70 4.71 10.08
N PHE A 174 -11.93 4.93 9.63
CA PHE A 174 -12.30 6.14 8.87
C PHE A 174 -12.52 7.37 9.76
N LYS A 175 -13.11 7.20 10.95
CA LYS A 175 -13.32 8.30 11.91
C LYS A 175 -12.02 8.95 12.35
N ALA A 176 -10.98 8.14 12.55
CA ALA A 176 -9.64 8.63 12.89
C ALA A 176 -9.05 9.58 11.81
N MET A 177 -9.45 9.45 10.54
CA MET A 177 -9.07 10.42 9.50
C MET A 177 -9.89 11.72 9.57
N LYS A 178 -11.16 11.65 9.97
CA LYS A 178 -12.07 12.81 10.01
C LYS A 178 -11.78 13.74 11.18
N ASN A 179 -11.27 13.22 12.30
CA ASN A 179 -11.13 13.98 13.53
C ASN A 179 -9.85 14.80 13.65
N GLY A 180 -8.95 14.82 12.65
CA GLY A 180 -7.80 15.74 12.58
C GLY A 180 -6.84 15.72 13.78
N GLN A 181 -7.04 14.85 14.76
CA GLN A 181 -6.34 14.83 16.03
C GLN A 181 -5.87 13.41 16.36
N LYS A 182 -4.56 13.35 16.61
CA LYS A 182 -3.84 12.40 17.48
C LYS A 182 -3.71 10.95 16.99
N HIS A 183 -2.87 10.67 15.99
CA HIS A 183 -2.10 9.40 16.00
C HIS A 183 -0.61 9.52 15.61
N PHE A 184 -0.10 10.72 15.31
CA PHE A 184 1.36 11.00 15.36
C PHE A 184 1.75 11.91 16.54
N SER A 185 0.87 12.79 17.01
CA SER A 185 1.19 13.74 18.10
C SER A 185 0.86 13.26 19.52
N ASN A 186 0.16 12.13 19.70
CA ASN A 186 0.10 11.46 21.00
C ASN A 186 1.27 10.50 21.23
N PHE A 187 2.26 10.46 20.33
CA PHE A 187 3.45 9.64 20.46
C PHE A 187 4.59 10.31 21.25
N SER A 188 4.42 11.52 21.81
CA SER A 188 5.53 12.18 22.55
C SER A 188 5.16 13.12 23.72
N LEU A 189 3.89 13.35 24.09
CA LEU A 189 3.58 14.40 25.09
C LEU A 189 2.55 14.06 26.18
N GLU A 190 2.21 12.78 26.38
CA GLU A 190 1.34 12.35 27.50
C GLU A 190 2.13 11.54 28.55
N TYR A 191 3.46 11.72 28.59
CA TYR A 191 4.39 11.11 29.57
C TYR A 191 5.17 12.15 30.42
N TYR A 192 4.71 13.40 30.44
CA TYR A 192 5.14 14.38 31.44
C TYR A 192 3.89 15.02 32.03
N TYR A 193 3.30 14.35 33.02
CA TYR A 193 2.73 14.86 34.28
C TYR A 193 2.00 13.74 34.99
#